data_AF-A0A6I4VU63-F1
#
_entry.id   AF-A0A6I4VU63-F1
#
_cell.length_a   1.000
_cell.length_b   1.000
_cell.length_c   1.000
_cell.angle_alpha   90.00
_cell.angle_beta   90.00
_cell.angle_gamma   90.00
#
_symmetry.space_group_name_H-M   'P 1'
#
loop_
_entity.id
_entity.type
_entity.pdbx_description
1 polymer ?
#
loop_
_entity_poly.entity_id
_entity_poly.type
_entity_poly.pdbx_seq_one_letter_code
_entity_poly.pdbx_strand_id
1 'polypeptide(L)'
;MKNRPTWKPTAKQVIAQFRADSARYPGDSSITGLIEELLETSDTFLEEWSRYDVQELFNGNKQIYHPSFGMKEVGQVTLQVPNNLHIKIVILTNVPLISI
;
A
#
# COMPACT_ATOMS: atom_id res chain seq x y z
N MET A 1 11.05 -0.86 12.58
CA MET A 1 10.49 -1.51 11.37
C MET A 1 11.19 -1.10 10.06
N LYS A 2 11.69 0.15 9.93
CA LYS A 2 12.34 0.64 8.70
C LYS A 2 13.57 -0.16 8.23
N ASN A 3 14.20 -0.92 9.12
CA ASN A 3 15.42 -1.70 8.83
C ASN A 3 15.16 -3.03 8.08
N ARG A 4 13.91 -3.33 7.69
CA ARG A 4 13.61 -4.54 6.89
C ARG A 4 13.89 -4.25 5.41
N PRO A 5 14.54 -5.16 4.65
CA PRO A 5 14.87 -4.93 3.24
C PRO A 5 13.67 -4.56 2.36
N THR A 6 12.50 -5.13 2.66
CA THR A 6 11.26 -4.87 1.91
C THR A 6 10.57 -3.56 2.29
N TRP A 7 10.99 -2.89 3.38
CA TRP A 7 10.23 -1.77 3.94
C TRP A 7 10.15 -0.59 2.97
N LYS A 8 11.28 -0.12 2.42
CA LYS A 8 11.28 1.08 1.54
C LYS A 8 10.46 0.85 0.25
N PRO A 9 10.63 -0.27 -0.49
CA PRO A 9 9.78 -0.59 -1.63
C PRO A 9 8.29 -0.68 -1.26
N THR A 10 7.97 -1.30 -0.12
CA THR A 10 6.58 -1.43 0.35
C THR A 10 5.97 -0.07 0.71
N ALA A 11 6.72 0.79 1.41
CA ALA A 11 6.24 2.13 1.78
C ALA A 11 5.92 2.96 0.54
N LYS A 12 6.83 2.97 -0.44
CA LYS A 12 6.60 3.63 -1.74
C LYS A 12 5.31 3.16 -2.40
N GLN A 13 5.14 1.84 -2.53
CA GLN A 13 3.95 1.24 -3.15
C GLN A 13 2.66 1.63 -2.41
N VAL A 14 2.66 1.53 -1.08
CA VAL A 14 1.48 1.85 -0.26
C VAL A 14 1.12 3.33 -0.38
N ILE A 15 2.10 4.23 -0.41
CA ILE A 15 1.86 5.68 -0.55
C ILE A 15 1.27 6.01 -1.94
N ALA A 16 1.83 5.42 -3.00
CA ALA A 16 1.31 5.60 -4.36
C ALA A 16 -0.14 5.08 -4.50
N GLN A 17 -0.44 3.97 -3.80
CA GLN A 17 -1.78 3.42 -3.76
C GLN A 17 -2.75 4.27 -2.92
N PHE A 18 -2.29 4.80 -1.79
CA PHE A 18 -3.08 5.72 -0.97
C PHE A 18 -3.44 7.00 -1.75
N ARG A 19 -2.53 7.51 -2.60
CA ARG A 19 -2.82 8.63 -3.50
C ARG A 19 -3.94 8.28 -4.49
N ALA A 20 -3.86 7.11 -5.13
CA ALA A 20 -4.90 6.63 -6.05
C ALA A 20 -6.26 6.52 -5.37
N ASP A 21 -6.29 6.04 -4.12
CA ASP A 21 -7.52 5.91 -3.33
C ASP A 21 -8.08 7.27 -2.90
N SER A 22 -7.22 8.19 -2.47
CA SER A 22 -7.60 9.54 -2.05
C SER A 22 -8.25 10.34 -3.19
N ALA A 23 -7.80 10.13 -4.43
CA ALA A 23 -8.35 10.79 -5.61
C ALA A 23 -9.82 10.44 -5.90
N ARG A 24 -10.35 9.33 -5.34
CA ARG A 24 -11.73 8.91 -5.51
C ARG A 24 -12.72 9.70 -4.64
N TYR A 25 -12.22 10.44 -3.65
CA TYR A 25 -13.05 11.16 -2.67
C TYR A 25 -12.61 12.63 -2.55
N PRO A 26 -12.72 13.43 -3.63
CA PRO A 26 -12.36 14.83 -3.57
C PRO A 26 -13.27 15.57 -2.57
N GLY A 27 -12.66 16.26 -1.61
CA GLY A 27 -13.38 17.04 -0.59
C GLY A 27 -13.70 16.28 0.71
N ASP A 28 -13.25 15.03 0.86
CA ASP A 28 -13.33 14.33 2.14
C ASP A 28 -12.29 14.90 3.13
N SER A 29 -12.78 15.69 4.09
CA SER A 29 -11.95 16.34 5.11
C SER A 29 -11.16 15.35 5.98
N SER A 30 -11.63 14.11 6.14
CA SER A 30 -10.90 13.10 6.91
C SER A 30 -9.64 12.64 6.18
N ILE A 31 -9.71 12.50 4.86
CA ILE A 31 -8.56 12.14 4.01
C ILE A 31 -7.58 13.31 3.94
N THR A 32 -8.09 14.54 3.75
CA THR A 32 -7.24 15.74 3.74
C THR A 32 -6.48 15.90 5.06
N GLY A 33 -7.17 15.79 6.21
CA GLY A 33 -6.53 15.89 7.52
C GLY A 33 -5.47 14.80 7.75
N LEU A 34 -5.73 13.56 7.32
CA LEU A 34 -4.74 12.48 7.42
C LEU A 34 -3.51 12.75 6.53
N ILE A 35 -3.70 13.29 5.32
CA ILE A 35 -2.59 13.65 4.44
C ILE A 35 -1.73 14.75 5.11
N GLU A 36 -2.36 15.79 5.67
CA GLU A 36 -1.67 16.87 6.36
C GLU A 36 -0.86 16.35 7.55
N GLU A 37 -1.47 15.53 8.41
CA GLU A 37 -0.78 14.90 9.54
C GLU A 37 0.43 14.07 9.09
N LEU A 38 0.27 13.25 8.04
CA LEU A 38 1.35 12.39 7.55
C LEU A 38 2.47 13.18 6.87
N LEU A 39 2.16 14.33 6.24
CA LEU A 39 3.17 15.24 5.69
C LEU A 39 4.04 15.86 6.79
N GLU A 40 3.46 16.16 7.95
CA GLU A 40 4.18 16.74 9.08
C GLU A 40 4.97 15.70 9.90
N THR A 41 4.44 14.48 10.03
CA THR A 41 4.95 13.49 10.99
C THR A 41 5.84 12.41 10.37
N SER A 42 5.90 12.31 9.04
CA SER A 42 6.63 11.24 8.36
C SER A 42 7.44 11.74 7.17
N ASP A 43 8.75 11.88 7.35
CA ASP A 43 9.70 12.25 6.27
C ASP A 43 9.58 11.34 5.05
N THR A 44 9.34 10.05 5.26
CA THR A 44 9.15 9.08 4.18
C THR A 44 7.85 9.32 3.43
N PHE A 45 6.79 9.71 4.12
CA PHE A 45 5.55 10.07 3.48
C PHE A 45 5.73 11.36 2.69
N LEU A 46 6.33 12.39 3.27
CA LEU A 46 6.65 13.64 2.59
C LEU A 46 7.46 13.39 1.30
N GLU A 47 8.58 12.67 1.41
CA GLU A 47 9.46 12.36 0.28
C GLU A 47 8.70 11.64 -0.85
N GLU A 48 8.01 10.55 -0.56
CA GLU A 48 7.33 9.76 -1.60
C GLU A 48 6.03 10.40 -2.08
N TRP A 49 5.30 11.12 -1.23
CA TRP A 49 4.09 11.84 -1.61
C TRP A 49 4.41 12.95 -2.61
N SER A 50 5.49 13.70 -2.40
CA SER A 50 5.96 14.76 -3.33
C SER A 50 6.36 14.24 -4.71
N ARG A 51 6.49 12.93 -4.91
CA ARG A 51 6.78 12.34 -6.23
C ARG A 51 5.54 12.16 -7.10
N TYR A 52 4.35 12.29 -6.53
CA TYR A 52 3.07 12.13 -7.23
C TYR A 52 2.90 10.77 -7.93
N ASP A 53 3.62 9.74 -7.50
CA ASP A 53 3.43 8.39 -8.01
C ASP A 53 2.01 7.90 -7.67
N VAL A 54 1.30 7.37 -8.66
CA VAL A 54 -0.05 6.80 -8.52
C VAL A 54 0.02 5.35 -8.93
N GLN A 55 -0.45 4.45 -8.06
CA GLN A 55 -0.49 3.03 -8.36
C GLN A 55 -1.85 2.45 -8.03
N GLU A 56 -2.42 1.67 -8.95
CA GLU A 56 -3.67 0.97 -8.72
C GLU A 56 -3.51 -0.21 -7.73
N LEU A 57 -4.61 -0.94 -7.51
CA LEU A 57 -4.63 -2.17 -6.73
C LEU A 57 -3.55 -3.15 -7.17
N PHE A 58 -2.62 -3.45 -6.27
CA PHE A 58 -1.62 -4.48 -6.51
C PHE A 58 -2.21 -5.87 -6.27
N ASN A 59 -2.19 -6.66 -7.34
CA ASN A 59 -2.39 -8.10 -7.34
C ASN A 59 -1.16 -8.75 -7.99
N GLY A 60 -0.71 -9.88 -7.45
CA GLY A 60 0.47 -10.59 -7.95
C GLY A 60 1.45 -10.96 -6.85
N ASN A 61 2.67 -11.30 -7.25
CA ASN A 61 3.68 -11.82 -6.32
C ASN A 61 4.48 -10.70 -5.70
N LYS A 62 4.70 -10.77 -4.39
CA LYS A 62 5.58 -9.84 -3.68
C LYS A 62 6.45 -10.56 -2.66
N GLN A 63 7.57 -9.91 -2.34
CA GLN A 63 8.42 -10.34 -1.26
C GLN A 63 8.03 -9.65 0.05
N ILE A 64 7.92 -10.45 1.11
CA ILE A 64 7.71 -9.97 2.47
C ILE A 64 8.81 -10.49 3.39
N TYR A 65 9.15 -9.70 4.40
CA TYR A 65 10.04 -10.14 5.46
C TYR A 65 9.22 -10.68 6.65
N HIS A 66 9.32 -11.98 6.92
CA HIS A 66 8.76 -12.63 8.10
C HIS A 66 9.81 -12.71 9.23
N PRO A 67 9.53 -12.20 10.45
CA PRO A 67 10.52 -12.16 11.54
C PRO A 67 11.19 -13.51 11.85
N SER A 68 10.43 -14.60 11.82
CA SER A 68 10.94 -15.95 12.15
C SER A 68 11.40 -16.77 10.95
N PHE A 69 11.02 -16.38 9.72
CA PHE A 69 11.22 -17.22 8.52
C PHE A 69 11.97 -16.50 7.40
N GLY A 70 12.46 -15.28 7.65
CA GLY A 70 13.19 -14.47 6.68
C GLY A 70 12.31 -13.99 5.53
N MET A 71 12.93 -13.82 4.37
CA MET A 71 12.26 -13.40 3.13
C MET A 71 11.34 -14.50 2.61
N LYS A 72 10.10 -14.13 2.29
CA LYS A 72 9.08 -15.00 1.69
C LYS A 72 8.50 -14.35 0.46
N GLU A 73 8.34 -15.16 -0.58
CA GLU A 73 7.49 -14.81 -1.72
C GLU A 73 6.05 -15.21 -1.39
N VAL A 74 5.12 -14.29 -1.61
CA VAL A 74 3.69 -14.50 -1.38
C VAL A 74 2.90 -13.97 -2.57
N GLY A 75 1.82 -14.66 -2.91
CA GLY A 75 0.80 -14.09 -3.78
C GLY A 75 -0.04 -13.10 -3.00
N GLN A 76 -0.43 -11.99 -3.63
CA GLN A 76 -1.38 -11.02 -3.09
C GLN A 76 -2.59 -10.93 -4.01
N VAL A 77 -3.78 -11.08 -3.44
CA VAL A 77 -5.05 -10.74 -4.08
C VAL A 77 -5.73 -9.68 -3.23
N THR A 78 -6.16 -8.60 -3.86
CA THR A 78 -6.94 -7.54 -3.22
C THR A 78 -8.35 -7.55 -3.80
N LEU A 79 -9.34 -7.77 -2.93
CA LEU A 79 -10.76 -7.75 -3.26
C LEU A 79 -11.37 -6.45 -2.75
N GLN A 80 -12.08 -5.75 -3.63
CA GLN A 80 -12.88 -4.59 -3.26
C GLN A 80 -14.27 -5.05 -2.79
N VAL A 81 -14.73 -4.57 -1.63
CA VAL A 81 -16.07 -4.90 -1.15
C VAL A 81 -17.13 -4.20 -2.03
N PRO A 82 -18.10 -4.95 -2.61
CA PRO A 82 -19.18 -4.35 -3.39
C PRO A 82 -19.95 -3.33 -2.55
N ASN A 83 -20.29 -2.19 -3.16
CA ASN A 83 -21.03 -1.08 -2.52
C ASN A 83 -20.34 -0.48 -1.27
N ASN A 84 -19.08 -0.81 -0.99
CA ASN A 84 -18.28 -0.14 0.02
C ASN A 84 -16.82 -0.01 -0.46
N LEU A 85 -16.55 1.07 -1.19
CA LEU A 85 -15.25 1.33 -1.79
C LEU A 85 -14.15 1.68 -0.76
N HIS A 86 -14.51 1.95 0.50
CA HIS A 86 -13.57 2.23 1.59
C HIS A 86 -12.97 0.95 2.19
N ILE A 87 -13.57 -0.22 1.96
CA ILE A 87 -13.12 -1.48 2.55
C ILE A 87 -12.56 -2.40 1.46
N LYS A 88 -11.32 -2.85 1.68
CA LYS A 88 -10.63 -3.81 0.83
C LYS A 88 -10.18 -4.99 1.67
N ILE A 89 -10.24 -6.18 1.10
CA ILE A 89 -9.71 -7.41 1.71
C ILE A 89 -8.43 -7.76 0.97
N VAL A 90 -7.31 -7.80 1.69
CA VAL A 90 -6.02 -8.23 1.15
C VAL A 90 -5.75 -9.65 1.62
N ILE A 91 -5.64 -10.59 0.68
CA ILE A 91 -5.34 -11.99 0.92
C ILE A 91 -3.88 -12.24 0.53
N LEU A 92 -3.10 -12.78 1.46
CA LEU A 92 -1.73 -13.22 1.21
C LEU A 92 -1.68 -14.75 1.17
N THR A 93 -1.19 -15.30 0.07
CA THR A 93 -1.08 -16.75 -0.15
C THR A 93 0.37 -17.21 -0.04
N ASN A 94 0.58 -18.43 0.45
CA ASN A 94 1.91 -19.07 0.53
C ASN A 94 2.39 -19.64 -0.81
N VAL A 95 1.55 -19.58 -1.86
CA VAL A 95 1.88 -19.97 -3.23
C VAL A 95 1.82 -18.71 -4.11
N PRO A 96 2.83 -18.45 -4.95
CA PRO A 96 2.78 -17.39 -5.95
C PRO A 96 1.55 -17.57 -6.84
N LEU A 97 0.89 -16.46 -7.18
CA LEU A 97 -0.16 -16.48 -8.18
C LEU A 97 0.50 -16.70 -9.54
N ILE A 98 0.04 -17.73 -10.26
CA ILE A 98 0.37 -17.94 -11.66
C ILE A 98 -0.36 -16.82 -12.41
N SER A 99 0.38 -15.98 -13.14
CA SER A 99 -0.22 -15.01 -14.05
C SER A 99 -1.10 -15.78 -15.03
N ILE A 100 -2.42 -15.57 -14.95
CA ILE A 100 -3.40 -16.09 -15.92
C ILE A 100 -3.38 -15.17 -17.14
#